data_AF-A0A662DC66-F1
#
_entry.id   AF-A0A662DC66-F1
#
_cell.length_a   1.000
_cell.length_b   1.000
_cell.length_c   1.000
_cell.angle_alpha   90.00
_cell.angle_beta   90.00
_cell.angle_gamma   90.00
#
_symmetry.space_group_name_H-M   'P 1'
#
loop_
_entity.id
_entity.type
_entity.pdbx_description
1 polymer ?
#
loop_
_entity_poly.entity_id
_entity_poly.type
_entity_poly.pdbx_seq_one_letter_code
_entity_poly.pdbx_strand_id
1 'polypeptide(L)'
;MILFSSRCLEYSFFGHPESPERVRRTYEHLNKKNYKFVEAKPCKKEELLLIHTPEHLERVKNGSFFDPDTPNLENIYQYAMLSAGGALQAAEKA
;
A
#
# COMPACT_ATOMS: atom_id res chain seq x y z
N MET A 1 -0.79 10.43 -14.76
CA MET A 1 -0.85 8.95 -14.70
C MET A 1 -1.01 8.58 -13.25
N ILE A 2 -1.90 7.65 -12.91
CA ILE A 2 -2.22 7.29 -11.53
C ILE A 2 -1.77 5.85 -11.29
N LEU A 3 -0.94 5.63 -10.27
CA LEU A 3 -0.49 4.30 -9.89
C LEU A 3 -1.58 3.66 -9.01
N PHE A 4 -2.02 2.47 -9.39
CA PHE A 4 -3.05 1.74 -8.65
C PHE A 4 -2.81 0.24 -8.78
N SER A 5 -3.14 -0.52 -7.75
CA SER A 5 -3.25 -1.97 -7.85
C SER A 5 -4.53 -2.40 -7.15
N SER A 6 -5.24 -3.35 -7.76
CA SER A 6 -6.45 -3.93 -7.19
C SER A 6 -6.20 -4.60 -5.83
N ARG A 7 -4.97 -5.05 -5.57
CA ARG A 7 -4.56 -5.64 -4.28
C ARG A 7 -4.67 -4.67 -3.11
N CYS A 8 -4.62 -3.35 -3.34
CA CYS A 8 -4.88 -2.36 -2.29
C CYS A 8 -6.31 -2.45 -1.73
N LEU A 9 -7.23 -3.09 -2.45
CA LEU A 9 -8.61 -3.29 -2.01
C LEU A 9 -8.77 -4.53 -1.10
N GLU A 10 -7.70 -5.30 -0.90
CA GLU A 10 -7.69 -6.48 -0.02
C GLU A 10 -7.32 -6.10 1.43
N TYR A 11 -6.66 -4.96 1.66
CA TYR A 11 -6.38 -4.45 3.01
C TYR A 11 -7.69 -4.09 3.71
N SER A 12 -8.15 -4.91 4.66
CA SER A 12 -9.43 -4.73 5.33
C SER A 12 -9.39 -5.18 6.79
N PHE A 13 -9.80 -4.30 7.69
CA PHE A 13 -10.04 -4.61 9.10
C PHE A 13 -11.46 -4.18 9.46
N PHE A 14 -12.27 -5.09 9.99
CA PHE A 14 -13.68 -4.82 10.27
C PHE A 14 -13.83 -3.68 11.29
N GLY A 15 -14.62 -2.67 10.94
CA GLY A 15 -14.86 -1.48 11.78
C GLY A 15 -13.77 -0.41 11.72
N HIS A 16 -12.68 -0.61 10.96
CA HIS A 16 -11.64 0.40 10.83
C HIS A 16 -12.03 1.51 9.84
N PRO A 17 -11.73 2.80 10.13
CA PRO A 17 -11.95 3.88 9.19
C PRO A 17 -11.08 3.74 7.92
N GLU A 18 -9.87 3.20 8.07
CA GLU A 18 -8.98 2.84 6.97
C GLU A 18 -9.49 1.57 6.29
N SER A 19 -10.43 1.74 5.35
CA SER A 19 -11.11 0.64 4.67
C SER A 19 -10.85 0.65 3.16
N PRO A 20 -10.94 -0.52 2.47
CA PRO A 20 -10.81 -0.62 1.02
C PRO A 20 -11.69 0.36 0.25
N GLU A 21 -12.84 0.72 0.82
CA GLU A 21 -13.85 1.56 0.19
C GLU A 21 -13.33 2.98 -0.09
N ARG A 22 -12.40 3.49 0.73
CA ARG A 22 -11.72 4.77 0.49
C ARG A 22 -11.01 4.79 -0.85
N VAL A 23 -10.31 3.70 -1.16
CA VAL A 23 -9.55 3.53 -2.40
C VAL A 23 -10.48 3.17 -3.55
N ARG A 24 -11.41 2.23 -3.35
CA ARG A 24 -12.37 1.77 -4.37
C ARG A 24 -13.19 2.93 -4.94
N ARG A 25 -13.80 3.76 -4.09
CA ARG A 25 -14.60 4.91 -4.53
C ARG A 25 -13.78 5.93 -5.32
N THR A 26 -12.54 6.16 -4.88
CA THR A 26 -11.62 7.08 -5.55
C THR A 26 -11.25 6.54 -6.93
N TYR A 27 -10.89 5.26 -7.04
CA TYR A 27 -10.62 4.59 -8.30
C TYR A 27 -11.81 4.67 -9.25
N GLU A 28 -13.01 4.28 -8.81
CA GLU A 28 -14.22 4.32 -9.64
C GLU A 28 -14.56 5.72 -10.15
N HIS A 29 -14.46 6.73 -9.28
CA HIS A 29 -14.72 8.13 -9.64
C HIS A 29 -13.75 8.65 -10.70
N LEU A 30 -12.46 8.37 -10.53
CA LEU A 30 -11.42 8.78 -11.48
C LEU A 30 -11.49 7.97 -12.78
N ASN A 31 -11.84 6.70 -12.70
CA ASN A 31 -12.04 5.86 -13.88
C ASN A 31 -13.22 6.36 -14.74
N LYS A 32 -14.33 6.76 -14.11
CA LYS A 32 -15.46 7.42 -14.81
C LYS A 32 -15.06 8.71 -15.54
N LYS A 33 -14.00 9.39 -15.07
CA LYS A 33 -13.43 10.59 -15.70
C LYS A 33 -12.33 10.27 -16.71
N ASN A 34 -12.13 9.00 -17.09
CA ASN A 34 -11.13 8.54 -18.05
C ASN A 34 -9.68 8.88 -17.67
N TYR A 35 -9.35 8.94 -16.37
CA TYR A 35 -7.95 9.04 -15.95
C TYR A 35 -7.19 7.76 -16.31
N LYS A 36 -5.92 7.91 -16.73
CA LYS A 36 -5.05 6.78 -17.05
C LYS A 36 -4.44 6.19 -15.80
N PHE A 37 -4.68 4.91 -15.58
CA PHE A 37 -4.09 4.11 -14.52
C PHE A 37 -2.93 3.27 -15.04
N VAL A 38 -1.94 3.06 -14.18
CA VAL A 38 -0.83 2.12 -14.39
C VAL A 38 -0.75 1.22 -13.17
N GLU A 39 -0.56 -0.08 -13.42
CA GLU A 39 -0.45 -1.07 -12.36
C GLU A 39 0.75 -0.75 -11.45
N ALA A 40 0.48 -0.53 -10.17
CA ALA A 40 1.51 -0.33 -9.16
C ALA A 40 2.23 -1.65 -8.90
N LYS A 41 3.56 -1.58 -8.84
CA LYS A 41 4.43 -2.71 -8.46
C LYS A 41 5.02 -2.52 -7.07
N PRO A 42 5.26 -3.59 -6.31
CA PRO A 42 5.95 -3.50 -5.03
C PRO A 42 7.39 -3.01 -5.21
N CYS A 43 7.87 -2.28 -4.21
CA CYS A 43 9.27 -1.91 -4.10
C CYS A 43 10.14 -3.15 -3.79
N LYS A 44 11.45 -3.00 -3.88
CA LYS A 44 12.42 -3.97 -3.38
C LYS A 44 12.66 -3.74 -1.90
N LYS A 45 13.12 -4.77 -1.18
CA LYS A 45 13.45 -4.66 0.25
C LYS A 45 14.56 -3.63 0.46
N GLU A 46 15.53 -3.57 -0.45
CA GLU A 46 16.67 -2.66 -0.39
C GLU A 46 16.24 -1.19 -0.44
N GLU A 47 15.16 -0.88 -1.16
CA GLU A 47 14.61 0.48 -1.24
C GLU A 47 13.97 0.91 0.08
N LEU A 48 13.32 -0.02 0.80
CA LEU A 48 12.80 0.26 2.14
C LEU A 48 13.93 0.46 3.16
N LEU A 49 15.04 -0.26 3.00
CA LEU A 49 16.20 -0.18 3.89
C LEU A 49 16.98 1.14 3.77
N LEU A 50 16.67 1.97 2.76
CA LEU A 50 17.22 3.33 2.67
C LEU A 50 16.69 4.24 3.81
N ILE A 51 15.52 3.91 4.38
CA ILE A 51 14.83 4.72 5.39
C ILE A 51 14.53 3.93 6.66
N HIS A 52 14.14 2.66 6.54
CA HIS A 52 13.73 1.82 7.66
C HIS A 52 14.81 0.83 8.08
N THR A 53 14.86 0.48 9.36
CA THR A 53 15.82 -0.54 9.84
C THR A 53 15.37 -1.96 9.47
N PRO A 54 16.30 -2.92 9.33
CA PRO A 54 15.97 -4.33 9.11
C PRO A 54 15.02 -4.89 10.19
N GLU A 55 15.21 -4.50 11.45
CA GLU A 55 14.39 -4.94 12.57
C GLU A 55 12.95 -4.46 12.44
N HIS A 56 12.74 -3.22 11.96
CA HIS A 56 11.40 -2.72 11.72
C HIS A 56 10.68 -3.51 10.62
N LEU A 57 11.37 -3.81 9.52
CA LEU A 57 10.79 -4.62 8.44
C LEU A 57 10.41 -6.03 8.92
N GLU A 58 11.26 -6.67 9.72
CA GLU A 58 10.93 -7.98 10.29
C GLU A 58 9.77 -7.91 11.28
N ARG A 59 9.65 -6.85 12.09
CA ARG A 59 8.51 -6.65 12.99
C ARG A 59 7.18 -6.46 12.25
N VAL A 60 7.17 -5.79 11.10
CA VAL A 60 5.97 -5.70 10.25
C VAL A 60 5.67 -7.05 9.62
N LYS A 61 6.70 -7.73 9.09
CA LYS A 61 6.56 -9.02 8.40
C LYS A 61 6.06 -10.14 9.31
N ASN A 62 6.48 -10.16 10.57
CA ASN A 62 6.05 -11.16 11.55
C ASN A 62 4.78 -10.75 12.33
N GLY A 63 4.21 -9.58 12.04
CA GLY A 63 3.00 -9.09 12.70
C GLY A 63 3.20 -8.65 14.16
N SER A 64 4.43 -8.35 14.59
CA SER A 64 4.76 -7.83 15.93
C SER A 64 4.88 -6.29 15.99
N PHE A 65 4.55 -5.60 14.90
CA PHE A 65 4.37 -4.16 14.84
C PHE A 65 2.88 -3.84 14.65
N PHE A 66 2.19 -3.51 15.74
CA PHE A 66 0.77 -3.14 15.73
C PHE A 66 0.41 -2.33 16.99
N ASP A 67 -0.68 -1.58 16.88
CA ASP A 67 -1.34 -0.86 17.98
C ASP A 67 -2.86 -0.75 17.67
N PRO A 68 -3.70 -0.17 18.54
CA PRO A 68 -5.13 -0.07 18.29
C PRO A 68 -5.56 0.65 17.00
N ASP A 69 -4.72 1.53 16.43
CA ASP A 69 -4.97 2.27 15.18
C ASP A 69 -4.22 1.66 13.98
N THR A 70 -3.30 0.73 14.24
CA THR A 70 -2.45 0.07 13.24
C THR A 70 -2.60 -1.46 13.34
N PRO A 71 -3.58 -2.08 12.65
CA PRO A 71 -3.82 -3.51 12.73
C PRO A 71 -2.74 -4.34 11.98
N ASN A 72 -2.36 -5.49 12.54
CA ASN A 72 -1.49 -6.47 11.88
C ASN A 72 -2.30 -7.47 11.02
N LEU A 73 -2.62 -7.06 9.79
CA LEU A 73 -3.33 -7.93 8.85
C LEU A 73 -2.43 -9.02 8.26
N GLU A 74 -3.04 -10.13 7.85
CA GLU A 74 -2.39 -11.07 6.95
C GLU A 74 -1.93 -10.33 5.69
N ASN A 75 -0.70 -10.59 5.24
CA ASN A 75 -0.07 -9.92 4.10
C ASN A 75 0.21 -8.41 4.25
N ILE A 76 0.17 -7.85 5.47
CA ILE A 76 0.43 -6.41 5.71
C ILE A 76 1.75 -5.93 5.11
N TYR A 77 2.81 -6.74 5.20
CA TYR A 77 4.12 -6.43 4.64
C TYR A 77 4.07 -6.28 3.11
N GLN A 78 3.33 -7.17 2.42
CA GLN A 78 3.16 -7.13 0.97
C GLN A 78 2.33 -5.91 0.53
N TYR A 79 1.29 -5.54 1.28
CA TYR A 79 0.51 -4.33 1.00
C TYR A 79 1.34 -3.06 1.22
N ALA A 80 2.13 -3.01 2.29
CA ALA A 80 3.03 -1.89 2.55
C ALA A 80 4.09 -1.73 1.44
N MET A 81 4.70 -2.84 1.01
CA MET A 81 5.65 -2.85 -0.12
C MET A 81 5.01 -2.37 -1.42
N LEU A 82 3.77 -2.77 -1.69
CA LEU A 82 3.02 -2.34 -2.87
C LEU A 82 2.71 -0.85 -2.85
N SER A 83 2.27 -0.33 -1.71
CA SER A 83 1.99 1.10 -1.51
C SER A 83 3.26 1.94 -1.70
N ALA A 84 4.36 1.56 -1.05
CA ALA A 84 5.65 2.23 -1.19
C ALA A 84 6.18 2.16 -2.64
N GLY A 85 6.09 1.00 -3.28
CA GLY A 85 6.53 0.84 -4.67
C GLY A 85 5.71 1.68 -5.66
N GLY A 86 4.41 1.84 -5.43
CA GLY A 86 3.57 2.77 -6.21
C GLY A 86 4.05 4.23 -6.08
N ALA A 87 4.43 4.65 -4.88
CA ALA A 87 4.98 5.99 -4.64
C ALA A 87 6.34 6.20 -5.32
N LEU A 88 7.25 5.21 -5.25
CA LEU A 88 8.55 5.28 -5.93
C LEU A 88 8.39 5.37 -7.45
N GLN A 89 7.55 4.53 -8.05
CA GLN A 89 7.25 4.59 -9.50
C GLN A 89 6.64 5.93 -9.93
N ALA A 90 5.86 6.57 -9.06
CA ALA A 90 5.33 7.91 -9.33
C ALA A 90 6.46 8.96 -9.28
N ALA A 91 7.36 8.88 -8.28
CA ALA A 91 8.48 9.79 -8.14
C ALA A 91 9.49 9.69 -9.30
N GLU A 92 9.79 8.48 -9.78
CA GLU A 92 10.65 8.26 -10.96
C GLU A 92 10.11 8.88 -12.26
N LYS A 93 8.79 9.16 -12.29
CA LYS A 93 8.08 9.65 -13.48
C LYS A 93 7.59 11.09 -13.33
N ALA A 94 7.97 11.76 -12.23
CA ALA A 94 7.67 13.17 -11.96
C ALA A 94 8.67 14.08 -12.66
#